data_AF-U1R9L3-F1
#
_entry.id   AF-U1R9L3-F1
#
_cell.length_a   1.000
_cell.length_b   1.000
_cell.length_c   1.000
_cell.angle_alpha   90.00
_cell.angle_beta   90.00
_cell.angle_gamma   90.00
#
_symmetry.space_group_name_H-M   'P 1'
#
loop_
_entity.id
_entity.type
_entity.pdbx_description
1 polymer ?
#
loop_
_entity_poly.entity_id
_entity_poly.type
_entity_poly.pdbx_seq_one_letter_code
_entity_poly.pdbx_strand_id
1 'polypeptide(L)'
;MDNDTVTSFVEDAITELEKRNARDVVEYLRMMLECDGPDVDGAVSSLVAYGAVTVAWIERLAAINEKTAGLFDEELAELREGLSGA
;
A
#
# COMPACT_ATOMS: atom_id res chain seq x y z
N MET A 1 -13.34 -13.85 -7.21
CA MET A 1 -12.32 -13.97 -6.14
C MET A 1 -11.31 -12.88 -6.42
N ASP A 2 -11.61 -11.66 -5.95
CA ASP A 2 -10.83 -10.44 -6.20
C ASP A 2 -9.74 -10.21 -5.15
N ASN A 3 -9.45 -11.24 -4.33
CA ASN A 3 -8.42 -11.23 -3.29
C ASN A 3 -7.01 -10.97 -3.83
N ASP A 4 -6.81 -11.25 -5.12
CA ASP A 4 -5.52 -11.08 -5.81
C ASP A 4 -5.10 -9.61 -5.89
N THR A 5 -6.06 -8.68 -6.02
CA THR A 5 -5.73 -7.26 -6.27
C THR A 5 -5.19 -6.53 -5.04
N VAL A 6 -5.71 -6.86 -3.84
CA VAL A 6 -5.23 -6.29 -2.57
C VAL A 6 -3.86 -6.87 -2.23
N THR A 7 -3.69 -8.18 -2.38
CA THR A 7 -2.41 -8.85 -2.19
C THR A 7 -1.34 -8.30 -3.12
N SER A 8 -1.60 -8.22 -4.42
CA SER A 8 -0.63 -7.67 -5.39
C SER A 8 -0.28 -6.21 -5.10
N PHE A 9 -1.21 -5.40 -4.58
CA PHE A 9 -0.89 -4.04 -4.17
C PHE A 9 0.16 -4.02 -3.05
N VAL A 10 -0.01 -4.84 -2.02
CA VAL A 10 0.93 -4.94 -0.90
C VAL A 10 2.27 -5.52 -1.35
N GLU A 11 2.27 -6.55 -2.20
CA GLU A 11 3.50 -7.12 -2.78
C GLU A 11 4.30 -6.12 -3.63
N ASP A 12 3.61 -5.35 -4.46
CA ASP A 12 4.25 -4.29 -5.25
C ASP A 12 4.80 -3.19 -4.31
N ALA A 13 4.08 -2.85 -3.23
CA ALA A 13 4.50 -1.83 -2.27
C ALA A 13 5.76 -2.28 -1.52
N ILE A 14 5.80 -3.55 -1.09
CA ILE A 14 6.99 -4.19 -0.52
C ILE A 14 8.18 -4.08 -1.48
N THR A 15 7.97 -4.38 -2.77
CA THR A 15 9.03 -4.30 -3.78
C THR A 15 9.58 -2.88 -3.94
N GLU A 16 8.72 -1.86 -3.88
CA GLU A 16 9.14 -0.46 -3.97
C GLU A 16 9.88 0.00 -2.70
N LEU A 17 9.41 -0.42 -1.53
CA LEU A 17 10.06 -0.15 -0.24
C LEU A 17 11.43 -0.84 -0.13
N GLU A 18 11.57 -2.02 -0.71
CA GLU A 18 12.85 -2.76 -0.76
C GLU A 18 13.91 -1.99 -1.57
N LYS A 19 13.53 -1.39 -2.71
CA LYS A 19 14.43 -0.52 -3.49
C LYS A 19 14.90 0.71 -2.72
N ARG A 20 14.09 1.16 -1.75
CA ARG A 20 14.38 2.31 -0.87
C ARG A 20 15.10 1.91 0.41
N ASN A 21 15.50 0.64 0.53
CA ASN A 21 16.20 0.07 1.69
C ASN A 21 15.40 0.17 3.00
N ALA A 22 14.06 0.16 2.91
CA ALA A 22 13.13 0.16 4.05
C ALA A 22 12.98 -1.26 4.65
N ARG A 23 14.09 -1.87 5.06
CA ARG A 23 14.15 -3.32 5.41
C ARG A 23 13.21 -3.72 6.54
N ASP A 24 13.17 -2.95 7.62
CA ASP A 24 12.35 -3.27 8.80
C ASP A 24 10.86 -3.35 8.44
N VAL A 25 10.40 -2.42 7.61
CA VAL A 25 9.02 -2.36 7.11
C VAL A 25 8.75 -3.48 6.12
N VAL A 26 9.68 -3.77 5.21
CA VAL A 26 9.55 -4.87 4.24
C VAL A 26 9.40 -6.21 4.95
N GLU A 27 10.21 -6.47 5.97
CA GLU A 27 10.12 -7.69 6.78
C GLU A 27 8.77 -7.77 7.51
N TYR A 28 8.32 -6.67 8.10
CA TYR A 28 7.01 -6.59 8.76
C TYR A 28 5.85 -6.90 7.80
N LEU A 29 5.79 -6.22 6.64
CA LEU A 29 4.70 -6.41 5.68
C LEU A 29 4.70 -7.82 5.07
N ARG A 30 5.88 -8.40 4.82
CA ARG A 30 6.00 -9.80 4.38
C ARG A 30 5.46 -10.77 5.44
N MET A 31 5.83 -10.56 6.71
CA MET A 31 5.35 -11.38 7.81
C MET A 31 3.82 -11.29 7.96
N MET A 32 3.26 -10.07 7.90
CA MET A 32 1.81 -9.87 7.93
C MET A 32 1.13 -10.58 6.77
N LEU A 33 1.67 -10.46 5.55
CA LEU A 33 1.12 -11.12 4.37
C LEU A 33 1.06 -12.64 4.50
N GLU A 34 2.08 -13.25 5.12
CA GLU A 34 2.13 -14.70 5.35
C GLU A 34 1.21 -15.17 6.48
N CYS A 35 1.06 -14.38 7.54
CA CYS A 35 0.39 -14.80 8.77
C CYS A 35 -1.08 -14.36 8.85
N ASP A 36 -1.37 -13.09 8.54
CA ASP A 36 -2.67 -12.44 8.78
C ASP A 36 -3.32 -11.93 7.47
N GLY A 37 -2.56 -11.81 6.39
CA GLY A 37 -3.01 -11.32 5.09
C GLY A 37 -2.46 -9.93 4.74
N PRO A 38 -2.91 -9.34 3.62
CA PRO A 38 -2.33 -8.11 3.09
C PRO A 38 -2.65 -6.90 3.98
N ASP A 39 -1.60 -6.31 4.54
CA ASP A 39 -1.68 -5.08 5.33
C ASP A 39 -1.59 -3.84 4.42
N VAL A 40 -2.76 -3.33 4.02
CA VAL A 40 -2.88 -2.16 3.12
C VAL A 40 -2.54 -0.86 3.85
N ASP A 41 -2.99 -0.71 5.09
CA ASP A 41 -2.71 0.46 5.93
C ASP A 41 -1.21 0.60 6.15
N GLY A 42 -0.55 -0.48 6.61
CA GLY A 42 0.90 -0.51 6.78
C GLY A 42 1.66 -0.24 5.49
N ALA A 43 1.19 -0.78 4.35
CA ALA A 43 1.80 -0.53 3.05
C ALA A 43 1.68 0.95 2.64
N VAL A 44 0.51 1.56 2.80
CA VAL A 44 0.26 2.97 2.46
C VAL A 44 1.05 3.91 3.34
N SER A 45 0.95 3.78 4.66
CA SER A 45 1.72 4.57 5.61
C SER A 45 3.21 4.51 5.33
N SER A 46 3.71 3.33 4.94
CA SER A 46 5.11 3.15 4.57
C SER A 46 5.46 3.82 3.24
N LEU A 47 4.63 3.68 2.21
CA LEU A 47 4.86 4.36 0.93
C LEU A 47 4.91 5.89 1.14
N VAL A 48 4.04 6.44 1.99
CA VAL A 48 4.04 7.85 2.38
C VAL A 48 5.32 8.22 3.13
N ALA A 49 5.65 7.49 4.21
CA ALA A 49 6.81 7.76 5.05
C ALA A 49 8.15 7.74 4.30
N TYR A 50 8.28 6.86 3.31
CA TYR A 50 9.48 6.73 2.48
C TYR A 50 9.44 7.57 1.19
N GLY A 51 8.42 8.41 0.99
CA GLY A 51 8.27 9.28 -0.18
C GLY A 51 8.17 8.50 -1.50
N ALA A 52 7.55 7.32 -1.46
CA ALA A 52 7.36 6.39 -2.57
C ALA A 52 6.02 6.53 -3.28
N VAL A 53 5.18 7.46 -2.81
CA VAL A 53 3.85 7.70 -3.35
C VAL A 53 3.93 8.28 -4.76
N THR A 54 3.06 7.78 -5.63
CA THR A 54 2.90 8.23 -7.01
C THR A 54 1.43 8.22 -7.36
N VAL A 55 1.06 8.91 -8.46
CA VAL A 55 -0.31 8.87 -8.99
C VAL A 55 -0.77 7.43 -9.27
N ALA A 56 0.14 6.56 -9.74
CA ALA A 56 -0.18 5.16 -10.01
C ALA A 56 -0.60 4.39 -8.75
N TRP A 57 -0.02 4.70 -7.59
CA TRP A 57 -0.43 4.11 -6.31
C TRP A 57 -1.84 4.52 -5.92
N ILE A 58 -2.17 5.81 -6.10
CA ILE A 58 -3.50 6.36 -5.81
C ILE A 58 -4.55 5.74 -6.74
N GLU A 59 -4.27 5.66 -8.04
CA GLU A 59 -5.21 5.07 -9.02
C GLU A 59 -5.46 3.58 -8.75
N ARG A 60 -4.41 2.84 -8.40
CA ARG A 60 -4.52 1.42 -8.03
C ARG A 60 -5.36 1.23 -6.77
N LEU A 61 -5.08 1.99 -5.70
CA LEU A 61 -5.85 1.87 -4.47
C LEU A 61 -7.28 2.34 -4.65
N ALA A 62 -7.53 3.40 -5.44
CA ALA A 62 -8.88 3.83 -5.78
C ALA A 62 -9.68 2.73 -6.50
N ALA A 63 -9.08 2.04 -7.48
CA ALA A 63 -9.73 0.94 -8.18
C ALA A 63 -10.02 -0.26 -7.27
N ILE A 64 -9.16 -0.54 -6.31
CA ILE A 64 -9.41 -1.55 -5.27
C ILE A 64 -10.56 -1.09 -4.37
N ASN A 65 -10.51 0.16 -3.92
CA ASN A 65 -11.47 0.73 -2.99
C ASN A 65 -12.90 0.81 -3.54
N GLU A 66 -13.04 1.08 -4.86
CA GLU A 66 -14.33 0.99 -5.56
C GLU A 66 -14.93 -0.43 -5.50
N LYS A 67 -14.09 -1.47 -5.55
CA LYS A 67 -14.53 -2.87 -5.48
C LYS A 67 -14.81 -3.35 -4.06
N THR A 68 -14.13 -2.76 -3.08
CA THR A 68 -14.29 -3.08 -1.65
C THR A 68 -15.30 -2.16 -0.94
N ALA A 69 -16.08 -1.39 -1.70
CA ALA A 69 -17.13 -0.51 -1.20
C ALA A 69 -16.64 0.55 -0.20
N GLY A 70 -15.48 1.16 -0.45
CA GLY A 70 -14.94 2.23 0.38
C GLY A 70 -14.13 1.75 1.59
N LEU A 71 -13.74 0.47 1.63
CA LEU A 71 -12.97 -0.09 2.75
C LEU A 71 -11.65 0.65 3.02
N PHE A 72 -11.05 1.22 1.98
CA PHE A 72 -9.74 1.87 2.03
C PHE A 72 -9.82 3.39 1.78
N ASP A 73 -10.93 4.03 2.16
CA ASP A 73 -11.12 5.48 1.97
C ASP A 73 -10.08 6.31 2.73
N GLU A 74 -9.68 5.86 3.93
CA GLU A 74 -8.69 6.54 4.78
C GLU A 74 -7.29 6.43 4.17
N GLU A 75 -6.88 5.24 3.77
CA GLU A 75 -5.59 4.96 3.14
C GLU A 75 -5.48 5.66 1.77
N LEU A 76 -6.58 5.73 1.02
CA LEU A 76 -6.61 6.49 -0.23
C LEU A 76 -6.44 7.99 0.00
N ALA A 77 -7.03 8.54 1.07
CA ALA A 77 -6.81 9.92 1.45
C ALA A 77 -5.35 10.15 1.86
N GLU A 78 -4.77 9.24 2.65
CA GLU A 78 -3.39 9.32 3.10
C GLU A 78 -2.39 9.31 1.92
N LEU A 79 -2.58 8.42 0.93
CA LEU A 79 -1.75 8.44 -0.28
C LEU A 79 -1.88 9.79 -1.02
N ARG A 80 -3.07 10.36 -1.12
CA ARG A 80 -3.26 11.65 -1.79
C ARG A 80 -2.55 12.78 -1.06
N GLU A 81 -2.61 12.79 0.27
CA GLU A 81 -1.89 13.76 1.10
C GLU A 81 -0.37 13.59 0.98
N GLY A 82 0.12 12.34 1.03
CA GLY A 82 1.53 12.02 0.85
C GLY A 82 2.09 12.45 -0.51
N LEU A 83 1.29 12.37 -1.58
CA LEU A 83 1.68 12.90 -2.89
C LEU A 83 1.69 14.43 -2.94
N SER A 84 0.72 15.08 -2.29
CA SER A 84 0.63 16.55 -2.27
C SER A 84 1.69 17.21 -1.38
N GLY A 85 2.27 16.46 -0.44
CA GLY A 85 3.32 16.92 0.46
C GLY A 85 4.76 16.59 0.02
N ALA A 86 4.93 15.85 -1.08
CA ALA A 86 6.22 15.40 -1.61
C ALA A 86 6.93 16.42 -2.51
#